data_AF-A0A533U413-F1
#
_entry.id   AF-A0A533U413-F1
#
_cell.length_a   1.000
_cell.length_b   1.000
_cell.length_c   1.000
_cell.angle_alpha   90.00
_cell.angle_beta   90.00
_cell.angle_gamma   90.00
#
_symmetry.space_group_name_H-M   'P 1'
#
loop_
_entity.id
_entity.type
_entity.pdbx_description
1 polymer ?
#
loop_
_entity_poly.entity_id
_entity_poly.type
_entity_poly.pdbx_seq_one_letter_code
_entity_poly.pdbx_strand_id
1 'polypeptide(L)'
;MPLHKSAEKRLRQSEKRNARNRARKKELKVLVKNMQKLIDTRADKADVEVAYRSVVQKLDRLGVKNYIHANKASRKKSQLTRLFNNYAKAE
;
A
#
# COMPACT_ATOMS: atom_id res chain seq x y z
N MET A 1 22.86 21.97 8.59
CA MET A 1 23.04 21.48 9.98
C MET A 1 22.03 22.18 10.89
N PRO A 2 21.48 21.53 11.91
CA PRO A 2 20.57 22.19 12.86
C PRO A 2 21.34 23.21 13.71
N LEU A 3 20.84 24.45 13.81
CA LEU A 3 21.43 25.48 14.68
C LEU A 3 20.90 25.42 16.12
N HIS A 4 19.73 24.81 16.34
CA HIS A 4 19.08 24.71 17.65
C HIS A 4 18.95 23.25 18.09
N LYS A 5 19.08 22.99 19.41
CA LYS A 5 18.91 21.64 20.01
C LYS A 5 17.56 21.00 19.66
N SER A 6 16.50 21.80 19.56
CA SER A 6 15.17 21.34 19.15
C SER A 6 15.16 20.85 17.70
N ALA A 7 15.86 21.54 16.79
CA ALA A 7 15.96 21.18 15.39
C ALA A 7 16.75 19.88 15.19
N GLU A 8 17.84 19.68 15.95
CA GLU A 8 18.60 18.42 15.93
C GLU A 8 17.75 17.22 16.39
N LYS A 9 16.95 17.41 17.45
CA LYS A 9 15.97 16.40 17.89
C LYS A 9 14.93 16.10 16.81
N ARG A 10 14.43 17.12 16.11
CA ARG A 10 13.46 16.95 15.01
C ARG A 10 14.06 16.18 13.84
N LEU A 11 15.32 16.44 13.48
CA LEU A 11 16.05 15.71 12.45
C LEU A 11 16.14 14.20 12.80
N ARG A 12 16.60 13.86 14.01
CA ARG A 12 16.68 12.46 14.46
C ARG A 12 15.32 11.76 14.47
N GLN A 13 14.26 12.48 14.82
CA GLN A 13 12.90 11.94 14.80
C GLN A 13 12.36 11.76 13.37
N SER A 14 12.65 12.70 12.47
CA SER A 14 12.15 12.67 11.09
C SER A 14 12.78 11.51 10.32
N GLU A 15 14.07 11.25 10.49
CA GLU A 15 14.78 10.11 9.89
C GLU A 15 14.15 8.77 10.30
N LYS A 16 13.93 8.57 11.60
CA LYS A 16 13.27 7.36 12.13
C LYS A 16 11.85 7.19 11.59
N ARG A 17 11.08 8.28 11.51
CA ARG A 17 9.72 8.26 10.94
C ARG A 17 9.76 7.96 9.44
N ASN A 18 10.68 8.57 8.70
CA ASN A 18 10.84 8.38 7.27
C ASN A 18 11.18 6.93 6.94
N ALA A 19 12.15 6.34 7.66
CA ALA A 19 12.53 4.94 7.47
C ALA A 19 11.33 3.99 7.65
N ARG A 20 10.55 4.16 8.72
CA ARG A 20 9.32 3.36 8.96
C ARG A 20 8.27 3.58 7.89
N ASN A 21 7.99 4.83 7.52
CA ASN A 21 6.98 5.17 6.51
C ASN A 21 7.36 4.61 5.14
N ARG A 22 8.65 4.68 4.78
CA ARG A 22 9.18 4.14 3.54
C ARG A 22 9.03 2.63 3.48
N ALA A 23 9.37 1.92 4.55
CA ALA A 23 9.21 0.46 4.63
C ALA A 23 7.75 0.03 4.42
N ARG A 24 6.81 0.65 5.16
CA ARG A 24 5.38 0.34 5.06
C ARG A 24 4.80 0.66 3.67
N LYS A 25 5.19 1.78 3.08
CA LYS A 25 4.77 2.14 1.71
C LYS A 25 5.37 1.19 0.67
N LYS A 26 6.61 0.73 0.85
CA LYS A 26 7.27 -0.24 -0.01
C LYS A 26 6.56 -1.59 0.05
N GLU A 27 6.25 -2.09 1.24
CA GLU A 27 5.46 -3.32 1.43
C GLU A 27 4.15 -3.28 0.64
N LEU A 28 3.38 -2.19 0.77
CA LEU A 28 2.13 -2.02 0.01
C LEU A 28 2.36 -2.01 -1.51
N LYS A 29 3.41 -1.31 -1.98
CA LYS A 29 3.75 -1.26 -3.41
C LYS A 29 4.11 -2.64 -3.97
N VAL A 30 4.81 -3.47 -3.19
CA VAL A 30 5.16 -4.84 -3.57
C VAL A 30 3.90 -5.70 -3.69
N LEU A 31 3.01 -5.67 -2.69
CA LEU A 31 1.77 -6.45 -2.73
C LEU A 31 0.90 -6.09 -3.94
N VAL A 32 0.73 -4.80 -4.22
CA VAL A 32 -0.03 -4.34 -5.40
C VAL A 32 0.61 -4.81 -6.70
N LYS A 33 1.94 -4.76 -6.81
CA LYS A 33 2.66 -5.27 -7.98
C LYS A 33 2.49 -6.78 -8.16
N ASN A 34 2.50 -7.54 -7.07
CA ASN A 34 2.30 -8.99 -7.13
C ASN A 34 0.89 -9.32 -7.64
N MET A 35 -0.13 -8.63 -7.14
CA MET A 35 -1.51 -8.78 -7.64
C MET A 35 -1.61 -8.43 -9.14
N GLN A 36 -0.98 -7.34 -9.58
CA GLN A 36 -0.96 -6.97 -11.01
C GLN A 36 -0.26 -8.03 -11.87
N LYS A 37 0.89 -8.55 -11.42
CA LYS A 37 1.59 -9.62 -12.13
C LYS A 37 0.72 -10.86 -12.31
N LEU A 38 0.00 -11.29 -11.28
CA LEU A 38 -0.90 -12.46 -11.36
C LEU A 38 -1.98 -12.27 -12.43
N ILE A 39 -2.51 -11.05 -12.53
CA ILE A 39 -3.51 -10.67 -13.53
C ILE A 39 -2.89 -10.64 -14.93
N ASP A 40 -1.70 -10.09 -15.07
CA ASP A 40 -0.98 -10.03 -16.35
C ASP A 40 -0.62 -11.44 -16.86
N THR A 41 -0.30 -12.38 -15.96
CA THR A 41 0.02 -13.77 -16.29
C THR A 41 -1.21 -14.67 -16.46
N ARG A 42 -2.43 -14.12 -16.36
CA ARG A 42 -3.69 -14.88 -16.40
C ARG A 42 -3.73 -16.07 -15.43
N ALA A 43 -3.30 -15.83 -14.18
CA ALA A 43 -3.36 -16.84 -13.14
C ALA A 43 -4.81 -17.12 -12.70
N ASP A 44 -5.03 -18.25 -12.04
CA ASP A 44 -6.35 -18.64 -11.56
C ASP A 44 -6.99 -17.55 -10.67
N LYS A 45 -8.29 -17.36 -10.85
CA LYS A 45 -9.10 -16.40 -10.08
C LYS A 45 -8.90 -16.48 -8.57
N ALA A 46 -8.73 -17.69 -8.04
CA ALA A 46 -8.53 -17.94 -6.62
C ALA A 46 -7.24 -17.27 -6.09
N ASP A 47 -6.14 -17.35 -6.84
CA ASP A 47 -4.86 -16.77 -6.45
C ASP A 47 -4.92 -15.24 -6.49
N VAL A 48 -5.59 -14.69 -7.51
CA VAL A 48 -5.81 -13.24 -7.62
C VAL A 48 -6.68 -12.74 -6.47
N GLU A 49 -7.71 -13.49 -6.07
CA GLU A 49 -8.57 -13.14 -4.94
C GLU A 49 -7.80 -13.13 -3.61
N VAL A 50 -6.95 -14.13 -3.35
CA VAL A 50 -6.10 -14.17 -2.16
C VAL A 50 -5.15 -12.98 -2.12
N ALA A 51 -4.52 -12.65 -3.26
CA ALA A 51 -3.66 -11.48 -3.39
C ALA A 51 -4.42 -10.17 -3.14
N TYR A 52 -5.63 -10.04 -3.71
CA TYR A 52 -6.50 -8.88 -3.51
C TYR A 52 -6.88 -8.69 -2.04
N ARG A 53 -7.32 -9.76 -1.36
CA ARG A 53 -7.67 -9.72 0.08
C ARG A 53 -6.51 -9.24 0.94
N SER A 54 -5.30 -9.73 0.67
CA SER A 54 -4.07 -9.31 1.36
C SER A 54 -3.77 -7.82 1.13
N VAL A 55 -3.88 -7.35 -0.12
CA VAL A 55 -3.66 -5.94 -0.48
C VAL A 55 -4.67 -5.03 0.25
N VAL A 56 -5.96 -5.37 0.21
CA VAL A 56 -7.03 -4.58 0.85
C VAL A 56 -6.80 -4.49 2.36
N GLN A 57 -6.53 -5.62 3.01
CA GLN A 57 -6.26 -5.64 4.45
C GLN A 57 -5.08 -4.74 4.81
N LYS A 58 -3.99 -4.79 4.04
CA LYS A 58 -2.81 -3.94 4.29
C LYS A 58 -3.12 -2.47 4.07
N LEU A 59 -3.86 -2.15 3.01
CA LEU A 59 -4.20 -0.79 2.61
C LEU A 59 -5.07 -0.10 3.66
N ASP A 60 -6.09 -0.78 4.17
CA ASP A 60 -6.98 -0.25 5.22
C ASP A 60 -6.20 -0.05 6.53
N ARG A 61 -5.33 -0.99 6.93
CA ARG A 61 -4.44 -0.83 8.09
C ARG A 61 -3.51 0.38 7.98
N LEU A 62 -2.98 0.66 6.78
CA LEU A 62 -2.11 1.82 6.57
C LEU A 62 -2.88 3.14 6.53
N GLY A 63 -4.15 3.12 6.11
CA GLY A 63 -5.07 4.25 6.20
C GLY A 63 -5.37 4.62 7.65
N VAL A 64 -5.75 3.64 8.49
CA VAL A 64 -6.06 3.86 9.91
C VAL A 64 -4.84 4.39 10.68
N LYS A 65 -3.65 3.86 10.40
CA LYS A 65 -2.40 4.30 11.04
C LYS A 65 -1.82 5.60 10.45
N ASN A 66 -2.55 6.28 9.57
CA ASN A 66 -2.15 7.54 8.94
C ASN A 66 -0.80 7.49 8.19
N TYR A 67 -0.37 6.30 7.73
CA TYR A 67 0.78 6.19 6.81
C TYR A 67 0.43 6.67 5.40
N ILE A 68 -0.85 6.52 5.05
CA ILE A 68 -1.50 7.09 3.87
C ILE A 68 -2.79 7.77 4.32
N HIS A 69 -3.20 8.82 3.61
CA HIS A 69 -4.47 9.49 3.89
C HIS A 69 -5.65 8.54 3.65
N ALA A 70 -6.71 8.64 4.46
CA ALA A 70 -7.92 7.82 4.34
C ALA A 70 -8.49 7.83 2.90
N ASN A 71 -8.68 9.01 2.32
CA ASN A 71 -9.11 9.16 0.92
C ASN A 71 -8.20 8.47 -0.09
N LYS A 72 -6.88 8.45 0.16
CA LYS A 72 -5.92 7.75 -0.71
C LYS A 72 -6.10 6.24 -0.60
N ALA A 73 -6.38 5.72 0.60
CA ALA A 73 -6.75 4.33 0.80
C ALA A 73 -8.06 4.03 0.06
N SER A 74 -9.16 4.73 0.36
CA SER A 74 -10.46 4.48 -0.27
C SER A 74 -10.41 4.51 -1.80
N ARG A 75 -9.74 5.52 -2.38
CA ARG A 75 -9.54 5.60 -3.85
C ARG A 75 -8.79 4.39 -4.39
N LYS A 76 -7.73 3.95 -3.72
CA LYS A 76 -6.94 2.80 -4.18
C LYS A 76 -7.70 1.49 -4.03
N LYS A 77 -8.46 1.33 -2.95
CA LYS A 77 -9.38 0.19 -2.76
C LYS A 77 -10.38 0.10 -3.91
N SER A 78 -11.05 1.20 -4.24
CA SER A 78 -11.98 1.28 -5.37
C SER A 78 -11.31 0.91 -6.71
N GLN A 79 -10.14 1.48 -7.01
CA GLN A 79 -9.39 1.17 -8.24
C GLN A 79 -9.03 -0.31 -8.37
N LEU A 80 -8.52 -0.93 -7.30
CA LEU A 80 -8.13 -2.35 -7.31
C LEU A 80 -9.34 -3.27 -7.40
N THR A 81 -10.43 -2.92 -6.74
CA THR A 81 -11.69 -3.68 -6.79
C THR A 81 -12.27 -3.70 -8.20
N ARG A 82 -12.29 -2.55 -8.88
CA ARG A 82 -12.73 -2.47 -10.27
C ARG A 82 -11.87 -3.33 -11.19
N LEU A 83 -10.56 -3.33 -10.97
CA LEU A 83 -9.62 -4.13 -11.75
C LEU A 83 -9.87 -5.63 -11.55
N PHE A 84 -10.04 -6.08 -10.30
CA PHE A 84 -10.40 -7.46 -9.98
C PHE A 84 -11.74 -7.88 -10.59
N ASN A 85 -12.77 -7.03 -10.46
CA ASN A 85 -14.10 -7.34 -11.00
C ASN A 85 -14.10 -7.44 -12.54
N ASN A 86 -13.29 -6.62 -13.22
CA ASN A 86 -13.14 -6.71 -14.68
C ASN A 86 -12.43 -8.01 -15.08
N TYR A 87 -11.41 -8.41 -14.33
CA TYR A 87 -10.72 -9.69 -14.54
C TYR A 87 -11.68 -10.88 -14.35
N ALA A 88 -12.42 -10.87 -13.24
CA ALA A 88 -13.40 -11.90 -12.88
C ALA A 88 -14.61 -12.03 -13.82
N LYS A 89 -14.83 -11.05 -14.72
CA LYS A 89 -15.87 -11.06 -15.77
C LYS A 89 -15.33 -11.49 -17.14
N ALA A 90 -14.01 -11.44 -17.33
CA ALA A 90 -13.35 -11.77 -18.59
C ALA A 90 -13.00 -13.27 -18.68
N GLU A 91 -12.82 -13.92 -17.53
CA GLU A 91 -13.06 -15.36 -17.35
C GLU A 91 -14.56 -15.67 -17.31
#